data_AF-A0A964W906-F1
#
_entry.id   AF-A0A964W906-F1
#
_cell.length_a   1.000
_cell.length_b   1.000
_cell.length_c   1.000
_cell.angle_alpha   90.00
_cell.angle_beta   90.00
_cell.angle_gamma   90.00
#
_symmetry.space_group_name_H-M   'P 1'
#
loop_
_entity.id
_entity.type
_entity.pdbx_description
1 polymer ?
#
loop_
_entity_poly.entity_id
_entity_poly.type
_entity_poly.pdbx_seq_one_letter_code
_entity_poly.pdbx_strand_id
1 'polypeptide(L)'
;MFSKKELKLRQEIGKKNIQLCKESVKDIEELYNDLNNSYTSIENVAEDFIKFTDTIKTKVEEADIEKMQAFAKKLAKVDKVARDAVRDIRDILRSQKKRLKEVQRELN
;
A
#
# COMPACT_ATOMS: atom_id res chain seq x y z
N MET A 1 40.80 -18.38 5.13
CA MET A 1 40.45 -17.52 6.29
C MET A 1 40.52 -16.07 5.84
N PHE A 2 39.53 -15.25 6.18
CA PHE A 2 39.60 -13.80 5.93
C PHE A 2 40.64 -13.14 6.85
N SER A 3 41.35 -12.16 6.32
CA SER A 3 42.22 -11.28 7.08
C SER A 3 41.42 -10.38 8.03
N LYS A 4 42.08 -9.86 9.07
CA LYS A 4 41.47 -8.88 10.00
C LYS A 4 40.92 -7.64 9.27
N LYS A 5 41.54 -7.24 8.17
CA LYS A 5 41.09 -6.10 7.34
C LYS A 5 39.81 -6.44 6.60
N GLU A 6 39.71 -7.62 6.01
CA GLU A 6 38.51 -8.10 5.32
C GLU A 6 37.33 -8.30 6.28
N LEU A 7 37.57 -8.79 7.49
CA LEU A 7 36.53 -8.90 8.53
C LEU A 7 35.97 -7.54 8.94
N LYS A 8 36.84 -6.53 9.13
CA LYS A 8 36.41 -5.15 9.42
C LYS A 8 35.59 -4.56 8.27
N LEU A 9 36.07 -4.75 7.03
CA LEU A 9 35.37 -4.26 5.84
C LEU A 9 33.97 -4.91 5.71
N ARG A 10 33.86 -6.22 5.93
CA ARG A 10 32.58 -6.94 5.94
C ARG A 10 31.62 -6.37 6.99
N GLN A 11 32.10 -6.08 8.18
CA GLN A 11 31.30 -5.48 9.25
C GLN A 11 30.81 -4.07 8.88
N GLU A 12 31.68 -3.23 8.31
CA GLU A 12 31.32 -1.87 7.87
C GLU A 12 30.28 -1.89 6.75
N ILE A 13 30.47 -2.73 5.73
CA ILE A 13 29.51 -2.92 4.65
C ILE A 13 28.17 -3.41 5.20
N GLY A 14 28.19 -4.38 6.12
CA GLY A 14 26.97 -4.90 6.72
C GLY A 14 26.22 -3.86 7.57
N LYS A 15 26.93 -3.03 8.35
CA LYS A 15 26.32 -1.91 9.08
C LYS A 15 25.66 -0.91 8.13
N LYS A 16 26.34 -0.56 7.03
CA LYS A 16 25.79 0.33 6.00
C LYS A 16 24.56 -0.27 5.33
N ASN A 17 24.59 -1.56 5.02
CA ASN A 17 23.44 -2.27 4.45
C ASN A 17 22.23 -2.27 5.40
N ILE A 18 22.44 -2.54 6.70
CA ILE A 18 21.38 -2.43 7.72
C ILE A 18 20.79 -1.03 7.75
N GLN A 19 21.63 0.00 7.70
CA GLN A 19 21.18 1.39 7.72
C GLN A 19 20.28 1.71 6.53
N LEU A 20 20.70 1.34 5.31
CA LEU A 20 19.90 1.51 4.10
C LEU A 20 18.58 0.73 4.16
N CYS A 21 18.59 -0.51 4.69
CA CYS A 21 17.37 -1.28 4.87
C CYS A 21 16.41 -0.62 5.88
N LYS A 22 16.92 0.00 6.95
CA LYS A 22 16.09 0.74 7.92
C LYS A 22 15.44 1.97 7.29
N GLU A 23 16.22 2.74 6.52
CA GLU A 23 15.71 3.91 5.78
C GLU A 23 14.62 3.49 4.79
N SER A 24 14.88 2.45 3.98
CA SER A 24 13.87 1.93 3.05
C SER A 24 12.60 1.44 3.74
N VAL A 25 12.71 0.76 4.90
CA VAL A 25 11.52 0.36 5.68
C VAL A 25 10.73 1.57 6.14
N LYS A 26 11.41 2.62 6.60
CA LYS A 26 10.77 3.86 7.07
C LYS A 26 10.03 4.55 5.93
N ASP A 27 10.67 4.72 4.77
CA ASP A 27 10.07 5.39 3.61
C ASP A 27 8.82 4.63 3.12
N ILE A 28 8.88 3.30 3.06
CA ILE A 28 7.73 2.48 2.66
C ILE A 28 6.61 2.54 3.70
N GLU A 29 6.95 2.64 4.99
CA GLU A 29 5.98 2.78 6.07
C GLU A 29 5.24 4.12 6.01
N GLU A 30 5.95 5.21 5.72
CA GLU A 30 5.35 6.53 5.48
C GLU A 30 4.39 6.49 4.27
N LEU A 31 4.85 5.96 3.13
CA LEU A 31 4.03 5.80 1.92
C LEU A 31 2.80 4.91 2.16
N TYR A 32 2.96 3.83 2.92
CA TYR A 32 1.85 2.96 3.29
C TYR A 32 0.80 3.70 4.11
N ASN A 33 1.24 4.46 5.12
CA ASN A 33 0.33 5.21 5.99
C ASN A 33 -0.43 6.28 5.20
N ASP A 34 0.26 7.03 4.33
CA ASP A 34 -0.35 8.05 3.49
C ASP A 34 -1.40 7.45 2.54
N LEU A 35 -1.06 6.35 1.88
CA LEU A 35 -1.99 5.68 0.96
C LEU A 35 -3.18 5.08 1.71
N ASN A 36 -2.94 4.42 2.84
CA ASN A 36 -3.98 3.81 3.66
C ASN A 36 -4.94 4.87 4.20
N ASN A 37 -4.43 5.98 4.72
CA ASN A 37 -5.26 7.09 5.21
C ASN A 37 -6.10 7.71 4.08
N SER A 38 -5.49 7.91 2.90
CA SER A 38 -6.20 8.39 1.72
C SER A 38 -7.32 7.43 1.31
N TYR A 39 -7.06 6.12 1.30
CA TYR A 39 -8.07 5.12 0.97
C TYR A 39 -9.20 5.05 2.00
N THR A 40 -8.89 4.98 3.29
CA THR A 40 -9.90 4.91 4.37
C THR A 40 -10.83 6.13 4.35
N SER A 41 -10.35 7.31 3.92
CA SER A 41 -11.23 8.49 3.78
C SER A 41 -12.27 8.37 2.66
N ILE A 42 -12.11 7.42 1.73
CA ILE A 42 -12.98 7.25 0.55
C ILE A 42 -13.55 5.83 0.40
N GLU A 43 -13.26 4.91 1.32
CA GLU A 43 -13.54 3.47 1.17
C GLU A 43 -15.04 3.15 0.97
N ASN A 44 -15.93 4.03 1.46
CA ASN A 44 -17.37 3.86 1.34
C ASN A 44 -18.00 4.65 0.17
N VAL A 45 -17.23 5.42 -0.59
CA VAL A 45 -17.76 6.33 -1.64
C VAL A 45 -18.54 5.56 -2.71
N ALA A 46 -18.08 4.37 -3.09
CA ALA A 46 -18.80 3.53 -4.06
C ALA A 46 -20.17 3.06 -3.52
N GLU A 47 -20.21 2.62 -2.26
CA GLU A 47 -21.45 2.18 -1.62
C GLU A 47 -22.43 3.34 -1.40
N ASP A 48 -21.92 4.49 -0.95
CA ASP A 48 -22.71 5.68 -0.71
C ASP A 48 -23.31 6.22 -2.01
N PHE A 49 -22.55 6.16 -3.11
CA PHE A 49 -23.07 6.49 -4.42
C PHE A 49 -24.21 5.55 -4.85
N ILE A 50 -24.06 4.24 -4.64
CA ILE A 50 -25.14 3.27 -4.96
C ILE A 50 -26.40 3.58 -4.15
N LYS A 51 -26.26 3.73 -2.83
CA LYS A 51 -27.38 4.09 -1.93
C LYS A 51 -28.07 5.38 -2.40
N PHE A 52 -27.28 6.39 -2.74
CA PHE A 52 -27.81 7.64 -3.28
C PHE A 52 -28.61 7.42 -4.58
N THR A 53 -28.05 6.66 -5.53
CA THR A 53 -28.75 6.38 -6.80
C THR A 53 -30.07 5.64 -6.59
N ASP A 54 -30.14 4.71 -5.63
CA ASP A 54 -31.36 4.00 -5.28
C ASP A 54 -32.43 4.95 -4.72
N THR A 55 -32.05 5.97 -3.95
CA THR A 55 -33.01 6.94 -3.38
C THR A 55 -33.64 7.86 -4.43
N ILE A 56 -32.95 8.10 -5.55
CA ILE A 56 -33.41 9.03 -6.59
C ILE A 56 -34.00 8.33 -7.81
N LYS A 57 -33.84 7.01 -7.97
CA LYS A 57 -34.23 6.28 -9.19
C LYS A 57 -35.67 6.53 -9.64
N THR A 58 -36.60 6.77 -8.70
CA THR A 58 -38.02 7.04 -9.00
C THR A 58 -38.29 8.44 -9.52
N LYS A 59 -37.28 9.32 -9.50
CA LYS A 59 -37.34 10.74 -9.86
C LYS A 59 -36.51 11.07 -11.11
N VAL A 60 -35.85 10.07 -11.71
CA VAL A 60 -34.97 10.24 -12.88
C VAL A 60 -35.45 9.39 -14.04
N GLU A 61 -35.12 9.80 -15.25
CA GLU A 61 -35.39 9.03 -16.46
C GLU A 61 -34.55 7.75 -16.50
N GLU A 62 -35.09 6.71 -17.14
CA GLU A 62 -34.44 5.40 -17.25
C GLU A 62 -33.04 5.48 -17.88
N ALA A 63 -32.85 6.35 -18.88
CA ALA A 63 -31.55 6.59 -19.51
C ALA A 63 -30.49 7.15 -18.54
N ASP A 64 -30.90 7.94 -17.54
CA ASP A 64 -29.97 8.47 -16.53
C ASP A 64 -29.70 7.44 -15.43
N ILE A 65 -30.67 6.57 -15.11
CA ILE A 65 -30.45 5.42 -14.22
C ILE A 65 -29.38 4.49 -14.80
N GLU A 66 -29.42 4.20 -16.11
CA GLU A 66 -28.40 3.38 -16.77
C GLU A 66 -27.00 4.02 -16.68
N LYS A 67 -26.90 5.34 -16.89
CA LYS A 67 -25.62 6.07 -16.74
C LYS A 67 -25.11 6.01 -15.31
N MET A 68 -25.99 6.19 -14.32
CA MET A 68 -25.65 6.11 -12.90
C MET A 68 -25.13 4.70 -12.54
N GLN A 69 -25.78 3.64 -13.01
CA GLN A 69 -25.31 2.27 -12.81
C GLN A 69 -23.96 2.01 -13.48
N ALA A 70 -23.74 2.55 -14.69
CA ALA A 70 -22.45 2.47 -15.35
C ALA A 70 -21.35 3.18 -14.57
N PHE A 71 -21.65 4.34 -13.98
CA PHE A 71 -20.72 5.08 -13.12
C PHE A 71 -20.42 4.32 -11.83
N ALA A 72 -21.44 3.77 -11.16
CA ALA A 72 -21.28 2.94 -9.97
C ALA A 72 -20.33 1.75 -10.22
N LYS A 73 -20.48 1.07 -11.37
CA LYS A 73 -19.58 -0.02 -11.78
C LYS A 73 -18.13 0.45 -11.97
N LYS A 74 -17.91 1.64 -12.54
CA LYS A 74 -16.57 2.21 -12.69
C LYS A 74 -15.97 2.60 -11.34
N LEU A 75 -16.77 3.20 -10.47
CA LEU A 75 -16.37 3.61 -9.12
C LEU A 75 -15.99 2.41 -8.25
N ALA A 76 -16.76 1.31 -8.32
CA ALA A 76 -16.43 0.05 -7.64
C ALA A 76 -15.11 -0.56 -8.14
N LYS A 77 -14.78 -0.40 -9.43
CA LYS A 77 -13.46 -0.82 -9.95
C LYS A 77 -12.33 0.04 -9.40
N VAL A 78 -12.53 1.36 -9.31
CA VAL A 78 -11.54 2.28 -8.72
C VAL A 78 -11.31 1.95 -7.26
N ASP A 79 -12.37 1.76 -6.47
CA ASP A 79 -12.28 1.32 -5.08
C ASP A 79 -11.47 0.03 -4.95
N LYS A 80 -11.80 -1.00 -5.75
CA LYS A 80 -11.06 -2.25 -5.76
C LYS A 80 -9.56 -2.04 -6.04
N VAL A 81 -9.22 -1.25 -7.05
CA VAL A 81 -7.81 -0.98 -7.42
C VAL A 81 -7.09 -0.24 -6.29
N ALA A 82 -7.74 0.73 -5.66
CA ALA A 82 -7.16 1.46 -4.53
C ALA A 82 -6.91 0.53 -3.32
N ARG A 83 -7.87 -0.33 -2.99
CA ARG A 83 -7.74 -1.34 -1.93
C ARG A 83 -6.60 -2.33 -2.21
N ASP A 84 -6.53 -2.81 -3.45
CA ASP A 84 -5.47 -3.73 -3.87
C ASP A 84 -4.09 -3.05 -3.77
N ALA A 85 -3.97 -1.77 -4.15
CA ALA A 85 -2.73 -1.00 -4.01
C ALA A 85 -2.29 -0.85 -2.54
N VAL A 86 -3.21 -0.52 -1.62
CA VAL A 86 -2.92 -0.46 -0.17
C VAL A 86 -2.40 -1.81 0.32
N ARG A 87 -3.05 -2.90 -0.07
CA ARG A 87 -2.65 -4.26 0.31
C ARG A 87 -1.26 -4.59 -0.22
N ASP A 88 -0.98 -4.29 -1.48
CA ASP A 88 0.29 -4.64 -2.12
C ASP A 88 1.45 -3.87 -1.48
N ILE A 89 1.28 -2.57 -1.15
CA ILE A 89 2.30 -1.81 -0.40
C ILE A 89 2.50 -2.38 1.01
N ARG A 90 1.43 -2.77 1.70
CA ARG A 90 1.53 -3.44 3.01
C ARG A 90 2.37 -4.71 2.95
N ASP A 91 2.21 -5.49 1.89
CA ASP A 91 2.94 -6.74 1.72
C ASP A 91 4.41 -6.49 1.36
N ILE A 92 4.71 -5.46 0.57
CA ILE A 92 6.07 -4.97 0.34
C ILE A 92 6.71 -4.54 1.67
N LEU A 93 6.00 -3.75 2.50
CA LEU A 93 6.50 -3.31 3.80
C LEU A 93 6.84 -4.49 4.71
N ARG A 94 5.96 -5.50 4.76
CA ARG A 94 6.19 -6.75 5.52
C ARG A 94 7.43 -7.49 5.03
N SER A 95 7.59 -7.60 3.72
CA SER A 95 8.76 -8.23 3.09
C SER A 95 10.05 -7.50 3.45
N GLN A 96 10.07 -6.16 3.38
CA GLN A 96 11.24 -5.36 3.74
C GLN A 96 11.58 -5.43 5.24
N LYS A 97 10.57 -5.40 6.11
CA LYS A 97 10.76 -5.61 7.56
C LYS A 97 11.36 -7.00 7.85
N LYS A 98 10.95 -8.03 7.11
CA LYS A 98 11.50 -9.39 7.21
C LYS A 98 12.97 -9.41 6.77
N ARG A 99 13.27 -8.84 5.60
CA ARG A 99 14.64 -8.77 5.06
C ARG A 99 15.59 -8.01 5.99
N LEU A 100 15.15 -6.91 6.59
CA LEU A 100 15.94 -6.17 7.58
C LEU A 100 16.33 -7.05 8.78
N LYS A 101 15.41 -7.87 9.29
CA LYS A 101 15.70 -8.81 10.39
C LYS A 101 16.70 -9.89 9.99
N GLU A 102 16.61 -10.38 8.75
CA GLU A 102 17.55 -11.38 8.22
C GLU A 102 18.96 -10.79 8.11
N VAL A 103 19.12 -9.61 7.51
CA VAL A 103 20.41 -8.92 7.39
C VAL A 103 21.00 -8.60 8.77
N GLN A 104 20.18 -8.21 9.74
CA GLN A 104 20.63 -8.01 11.13
C GLN A 104 21.16 -9.29 11.78
N ARG A 105 20.53 -10.44 11.50
CA ARG A 105 20.99 -11.75 12.01
C ARG A 105 22.27 -12.22 11.35
N GLU A 106 22.46 -11.94 10.06
CA GLU A 106 23.68 -12.34 9.32
C GLU A 106 24.94 -11.53 9.72
N LEU A 107 24.74 -10.35 10.30
CA LEU A 107 25.83 -9.47 10.75
C LEU A 107 26.27 -9.77 12.20
N ASN A 108 25.34 -10.22 13.04
CA ASN A 108 25.59 -10.62 14.44
C ASN A 108 26.28 -11.99 14.51
#